data_AF-A0A1I0NN25-F1
#
_entry.id   AF-A0A1I0NN25-F1
#
_cell.length_a   1.000
_cell.length_b   1.000
_cell.length_c   1.000
_cell.angle_alpha   90.00
_cell.angle_beta   90.00
_cell.angle_gamma   90.00
#
_symmetry.space_group_name_H-M   'P 1'
#
loop_
_entity.id
_entity.type
_entity.pdbx_description
1 polymer ?
#
loop_
_entity_poly.entity_id
_entity_poly.type
_entity_poly.pdbx_seq_one_letter_code
_entity_poly.pdbx_strand_id
1 'polypeptide(L)'
;MNKLISTLTLCLVSYTLSAQTEWLAEEDFLNKEFINQTFEGGNDGYISFFKEHLSFPETSYKDQIEGLLLFSFTVDTQREEVDVIFYTKLDKHIEAQVNQTIQASRNKWSFGREGKYTFYQPIVYSLLPYYPHTLEGNLPELPAALPLKYLQLFVLVKSKRIPEGLDVNETNETTASERQKTVYTRTEAAFHKAFDAGRNEIAYQLLNKLIRYNPLNRELLLKRISLEKQIEVNDYQAYDARLLEDFVDTYTPPKGTGNSSAGFKSAASINTLTEGKSAINIVLDSLYKGGYSAYATDFATLFQLPAINYIAQTNGVMLIEIKSNINGVIDAQLLTPFDSPVGEAMETFLKYAFLKWKKTTTPLHKVQPVFFSKDEFLHKSLRVLIPDYHLLSAPIFLQPTEVTGFMTAPIYDNDIPKLDKNQQQELMASSPLYAEYLAATQDLSKQLEKGKDKKILKALNRVIQLNPFNVELIKKRVEVMGANALESDQKLIDILTQANKKP
;
A
#
# COMPACT_ATOMS: atom_id res chain seq x y z
N MET A 1 -47.22 -17.44 -61.90
CA MET A 1 -46.28 -16.33 -61.70
C MET A 1 -45.98 -16.26 -60.20
N ASN A 2 -44.79 -16.71 -59.83
CA ASN A 2 -44.38 -17.02 -58.47
C ASN A 2 -43.76 -15.81 -57.76
N LYS A 3 -44.00 -15.76 -56.45
CA LYS A 3 -43.22 -15.18 -55.33
C LYS A 3 -43.91 -13.98 -54.64
N LEU A 4 -44.65 -14.19 -53.53
CA LEU A 4 -44.28 -14.65 -52.17
C LEU A 4 -43.82 -13.49 -51.28
N ILE A 5 -44.78 -12.97 -50.51
CA ILE A 5 -44.76 -12.61 -49.08
C ILE A 5 -43.37 -12.67 -48.42
N SER A 6 -42.89 -11.53 -47.90
CA SER A 6 -42.07 -11.48 -46.67
C SER A 6 -42.03 -10.06 -46.09
N THR A 7 -42.73 -9.78 -44.97
CA THR A 7 -42.22 -9.73 -43.57
C THR A 7 -41.47 -8.42 -43.27
N LEU A 8 -42.11 -7.44 -42.62
CA LEU A 8 -42.19 -7.23 -41.16
C LEU A 8 -40.92 -6.58 -40.57
N THR A 9 -41.11 -5.32 -40.13
CA THR A 9 -40.62 -4.72 -38.89
C THR A 9 -39.21 -5.11 -38.40
N LEU A 10 -38.24 -4.23 -38.63
CA LEU A 10 -37.09 -4.09 -37.74
C LEU A 10 -36.52 -2.67 -37.81
N CYS A 11 -37.20 -1.72 -37.14
CA CYS A 11 -36.55 -0.51 -36.66
C CYS A 11 -35.65 -0.90 -35.48
N LEU A 12 -34.47 -1.43 -35.79
CA LEU A 12 -33.41 -1.62 -34.81
C LEU A 12 -32.46 -0.43 -34.93
N VAL A 13 -32.77 0.56 -34.09
CA VAL A 13 -31.87 1.53 -33.46
C VAL A 13 -30.40 1.10 -33.58
N SER A 14 -29.71 1.59 -34.61
CA SER A 14 -28.25 1.57 -34.67
C SER A 14 -27.69 2.69 -33.77
N TYR A 15 -27.97 2.62 -32.46
CA TYR A 15 -27.09 3.19 -31.45
C TYR A 15 -26.06 2.11 -31.14
N THR A 16 -25.07 1.96 -32.01
CA THR A 16 -23.78 1.42 -31.55
C THR A 16 -23.17 2.50 -30.68
N LEU A 17 -23.54 2.42 -29.40
CA LEU A 17 -22.68 2.60 -28.24
C LEU A 17 -21.24 2.90 -28.68
N SER A 18 -20.93 4.19 -28.86
CA SER A 18 -19.56 4.63 -28.77
C SER A 18 -19.16 4.23 -27.36
N ALA A 19 -18.31 3.23 -27.24
CA ALA A 19 -17.61 2.96 -26.02
C ALA A 19 -16.80 4.24 -25.71
N GLN A 20 -17.42 5.18 -25.00
CA GLN A 20 -16.72 6.01 -24.06
C GLN A 20 -16.20 5.05 -23.00
N THR A 21 -15.08 4.39 -23.32
CA THR A 21 -14.09 4.09 -22.31
C THR A 21 -13.82 5.43 -21.63
N GLU A 22 -14.44 5.65 -20.48
CA GLU A 22 -13.98 6.65 -19.53
C GLU A 22 -12.53 6.29 -19.19
N TRP A 23 -11.61 6.85 -19.96
CA TRP A 23 -10.19 7.04 -19.67
C TRP A 23 -10.00 8.06 -18.52
N LEU A 24 -10.95 8.13 -17.59
CA LEU A 24 -10.95 9.03 -16.44
C LEU A 24 -10.51 8.24 -15.22
N ALA A 25 -9.21 8.34 -14.90
CA ALA A 25 -8.65 8.46 -13.55
C ALA A 25 -7.16 8.03 -13.42
N GLU A 26 -6.44 7.75 -14.52
CA GLU A 26 -4.97 7.57 -14.46
C GLU A 26 -4.20 8.87 -14.75
N GLU A 27 -4.77 9.82 -15.52
CA GLU A 27 -4.09 11.08 -15.89
C GLU A 27 -4.23 12.22 -14.87
N ASP A 28 -5.30 12.23 -14.06
CA ASP A 28 -5.54 13.28 -13.05
C ASP A 28 -4.51 13.24 -11.92
N PHE A 29 -3.94 12.07 -11.60
CA PHE A 29 -3.00 11.93 -10.49
C PHE A 29 -1.63 12.54 -10.76
N LEU A 30 -1.24 12.65 -12.03
CA LEU A 30 0.06 13.21 -12.43
C LEU A 30 0.01 14.72 -12.69
N ASN A 31 -1.15 15.35 -12.53
CA ASN A 31 -1.37 16.76 -12.91
C ASN A 31 -0.86 17.09 -14.34
N LYS A 32 -0.75 16.08 -15.24
CA LYS A 32 -0.26 16.28 -16.61
C LYS A 32 -1.17 17.22 -17.39
N GLU A 33 -2.48 17.07 -17.19
CA GLU A 33 -3.45 17.95 -17.81
C GLU A 33 -3.32 19.38 -17.30
N PHE A 34 -3.01 19.56 -16.01
CA PHE A 34 -2.69 20.88 -15.49
C PHE A 34 -1.43 21.46 -16.15
N ILE A 35 -0.35 20.69 -16.31
CA ILE A 35 0.86 21.14 -17.03
C ILE A 35 0.51 21.54 -18.47
N ASN A 36 -0.24 20.71 -19.19
CA ASN A 36 -0.68 20.97 -20.56
C ASN A 36 -1.46 22.28 -20.69
N GLN A 37 -2.33 22.57 -19.73
CA GLN A 37 -3.21 23.73 -19.77
C GLN A 37 -2.52 25.01 -19.26
N THR A 38 -1.60 24.89 -18.32
CA THR A 38 -1.11 26.04 -17.57
C THR A 38 0.35 26.40 -17.82
N PHE A 39 1.19 25.45 -18.21
CA PHE A 39 2.59 25.74 -18.54
C PHE A 39 2.69 26.30 -19.97
N GLU A 40 3.53 27.31 -20.18
CA GLU A 40 3.78 27.89 -21.50
C GLU A 40 4.30 26.81 -22.47
N GLY A 41 3.52 26.52 -23.52
CA GLY A 41 3.83 25.43 -24.46
C GLY A 41 3.42 24.03 -23.97
N GLY A 42 2.62 23.93 -22.91
CA GLY A 42 2.12 22.68 -22.35
C GLY A 42 3.23 21.76 -21.83
N ASN A 43 2.99 20.45 -21.84
CA ASN A 43 3.99 19.48 -21.38
C ASN A 43 5.28 19.48 -22.21
N ASP A 44 5.21 19.76 -23.51
CA ASP A 44 6.41 19.88 -24.34
C ASP A 44 7.26 21.09 -23.95
N GLY A 45 6.60 22.24 -23.70
CA GLY A 45 7.23 23.43 -23.15
C GLY A 45 7.89 23.16 -21.79
N TYR A 46 7.20 22.43 -20.90
CA TYR A 46 7.74 21.99 -19.61
C TYR A 46 9.02 21.16 -19.79
N ILE A 47 8.96 20.10 -20.58
CA ILE A 47 10.12 19.22 -20.83
C ILE A 47 11.29 20.01 -21.42
N SER A 48 11.01 20.91 -22.36
CA SER A 48 12.03 21.71 -23.05
C SER A 48 12.69 22.71 -22.10
N PHE A 49 11.89 23.40 -21.29
CA PHE A 49 12.36 24.32 -20.25
C PHE A 49 13.33 23.62 -19.30
N PHE A 50 12.96 22.47 -18.75
CA PHE A 50 13.83 21.74 -17.82
C PHE A 50 15.08 21.21 -18.51
N LYS A 51 15.02 20.72 -19.75
CA LYS A 51 16.22 20.28 -20.49
C LYS A 51 17.21 21.41 -20.74
N GLU A 52 16.73 22.63 -20.96
CA GLU A 52 17.56 23.80 -21.20
C GLU A 52 18.17 24.38 -19.92
N HIS A 53 17.43 24.34 -18.81
CA HIS A 53 17.81 25.00 -17.57
C HIS A 53 18.42 24.05 -16.52
N LEU A 54 18.18 22.74 -16.64
CA LEU A 54 18.85 21.75 -15.81
C LEU A 54 20.27 21.48 -16.30
N SER A 55 21.22 21.56 -15.38
CA SER A 55 22.61 21.20 -15.66
C SER A 55 23.23 20.50 -14.46
N PHE A 56 24.23 19.66 -14.73
CA PHE A 56 25.00 19.00 -13.68
C PHE A 56 26.02 20.00 -13.10
N PRO A 57 25.89 20.41 -11.82
CA PRO A 57 26.79 21.39 -11.21
C PRO A 57 28.24 20.93 -11.26
N GLU A 58 29.14 21.85 -11.58
CA GLU A 58 30.57 21.53 -11.78
C GLU A 58 31.26 21.05 -10.50
N THR A 59 30.83 21.57 -9.34
CA THR A 59 31.32 21.12 -8.02
C THR A 59 30.89 19.69 -7.74
N SER A 60 29.59 19.38 -7.85
CA SER A 60 29.04 18.03 -7.68
C SER A 60 29.68 17.03 -8.64
N TYR A 61 29.96 17.45 -9.87
CA TYR A 61 30.66 16.62 -10.86
C TYR A 61 32.10 16.30 -10.42
N LYS A 62 32.87 17.30 -9.99
CA LYS A 62 34.24 17.12 -9.49
C LYS A 62 34.29 16.21 -8.26
N ASP A 63 33.28 16.34 -7.40
CA ASP A 63 33.12 15.53 -6.20
C ASP A 63 32.51 14.14 -6.49
N GLN A 64 32.28 13.82 -7.76
CA GLN A 64 31.73 12.54 -8.23
C GLN A 64 30.39 12.19 -7.56
N ILE A 65 29.54 13.20 -7.34
CA ILE A 65 28.21 13.00 -6.76
C ILE A 65 27.24 12.56 -7.86
N GLU A 66 26.69 11.36 -7.71
CA GLU A 66 25.63 10.81 -8.56
C GLU A 66 24.50 10.22 -7.70
N GLY A 67 23.33 10.03 -8.32
CA GLY A 67 22.18 9.43 -7.66
C GLY A 67 20.84 9.96 -8.15
N LEU A 68 19.78 9.53 -7.46
CA LEU A 68 18.41 9.95 -7.68
C LEU A 68 18.04 11.10 -6.74
N LEU A 69 17.73 12.26 -7.33
CA LEU A 69 17.10 13.36 -6.64
C LEU A 69 15.57 13.24 -6.74
N LEU A 70 14.90 13.13 -5.61
CA LEU A 70 13.45 13.16 -5.48
C LEU A 70 13.05 14.47 -4.81
N PHE A 71 12.15 15.22 -5.43
CA PHE A 71 11.60 16.44 -4.86
C PHE A 71 10.15 16.61 -5.31
N SER A 72 9.39 17.40 -4.56
CA SER A 72 8.16 17.99 -5.04
C SER A 72 8.30 19.49 -5.19
N PHE A 73 7.46 20.05 -6.05
CA PHE A 73 7.23 21.48 -6.06
C PHE A 73 5.74 21.78 -6.13
N THR A 74 5.31 22.85 -5.47
CA THR A 74 3.92 23.26 -5.43
C THR A 74 3.77 24.60 -6.13
N VAL A 75 2.90 24.65 -7.15
CA VAL A 75 2.48 25.87 -7.81
C VAL A 75 1.23 26.37 -7.10
N ASP A 76 1.36 27.47 -6.36
CA ASP A 76 0.26 28.16 -5.68
C ASP A 76 -0.22 29.29 -6.59
N THR A 77 -1.35 29.09 -7.25
CA THR A 77 -1.83 30.05 -8.26
C THR A 77 -2.43 31.30 -7.67
N GLN A 78 -2.86 31.25 -6.40
CA GLN A 78 -3.40 32.43 -5.72
C GLN A 78 -2.29 33.37 -5.26
N ARG A 79 -1.16 32.80 -4.82
CA ARG A 79 0.01 33.57 -4.36
C ARG A 79 1.01 33.84 -5.48
N GLU A 80 0.77 33.25 -6.65
CA GLU A 80 1.73 33.18 -7.76
C GLU A 80 3.10 32.66 -7.29
N GLU A 81 3.13 31.77 -6.32
CA GLU A 81 4.35 31.26 -5.69
C GLU A 81 4.65 29.83 -6.18
N VAL A 82 5.95 29.48 -6.21
CA VAL A 82 6.38 28.10 -6.45
C VAL A 82 7.30 27.69 -5.31
N ASP A 83 6.88 26.68 -4.55
CA ASP A 83 7.64 26.15 -3.40
C ASP A 83 8.27 24.81 -3.75
N VAL A 84 9.46 24.52 -3.21
CA VAL A 84 10.20 23.27 -3.46
C VAL A 84 10.44 22.54 -2.15
N ILE A 85 10.19 21.22 -2.14
CA ILE A 85 10.49 20.32 -1.02
C ILE A 85 11.33 19.17 -1.54
N PHE A 86 12.53 19.00 -0.99
CA PHE A 86 13.40 17.87 -1.31
C PHE A 86 13.08 16.67 -0.41
N TYR A 87 12.99 15.49 -1.03
CA TYR A 87 12.80 14.20 -0.37
C TYR A 87 14.10 13.41 -0.29
N THR A 88 15.02 13.61 -1.22
CA THR A 88 16.40 13.09 -1.10
C THR A 88 17.40 14.22 -1.06
N LYS A 89 18.53 13.95 -0.42
CA LYS A 89 19.67 14.86 -0.33
C LYS A 89 20.85 14.24 -1.08
N LEU A 90 21.19 14.78 -2.25
CA LEU A 90 22.40 14.40 -2.98
C LEU A 90 23.58 15.27 -2.53
N ASP A 91 23.51 16.57 -2.84
CA ASP A 91 24.37 17.61 -2.32
C ASP A 91 23.72 19.00 -2.50
N LYS A 92 24.25 20.00 -1.78
CA LYS A 92 23.69 21.37 -1.74
C LYS A 92 23.73 22.11 -3.08
N HIS A 93 24.67 21.82 -3.96
CA HIS A 93 24.81 22.48 -5.25
C HIS A 93 23.79 21.94 -6.25
N ILE A 94 23.50 20.64 -6.22
CA ILE A 94 22.40 20.04 -6.96
C ILE A 94 21.06 20.63 -6.49
N GLU A 95 20.79 20.64 -5.19
CA GLU A 95 19.53 21.20 -4.65
C GLU A 95 19.37 22.68 -5.00
N ALA A 96 20.44 23.48 -4.89
CA ALA A 96 20.41 24.90 -5.25
C ALA A 96 20.11 25.11 -6.74
N GLN A 97 20.72 24.30 -7.62
CA GLN A 97 20.51 24.37 -9.07
C GLN A 97 19.06 24.01 -9.43
N VAL A 98 18.53 22.93 -8.85
CA VAL A 98 17.13 22.52 -9.07
C VAL A 98 16.17 23.58 -8.55
N ASN A 99 16.37 24.09 -7.33
CA ASN A 99 15.55 25.16 -6.79
C ASN A 99 15.57 26.39 -7.70
N GLN A 100 16.74 26.82 -8.17
CA GLN A 100 16.85 27.95 -9.11
C GLN A 100 16.08 27.68 -10.41
N THR A 101 16.16 26.48 -10.99
CA THR A 101 15.40 26.12 -12.18
C THR A 101 13.89 26.15 -11.93
N ILE A 102 13.41 25.62 -10.79
CA ILE A 102 11.99 25.68 -10.42
C ILE A 102 11.53 27.12 -10.23
N GLN A 103 12.28 27.94 -9.52
CA GLN A 103 11.96 29.36 -9.32
C GLN A 103 11.93 30.12 -10.66
N ALA A 104 12.85 29.81 -11.57
CA ALA A 104 12.87 30.39 -12.92
C ALA A 104 11.65 29.96 -13.75
N SER A 105 11.05 28.80 -13.47
CA SER A 105 9.82 28.35 -14.16
C SER A 105 8.59 29.17 -13.80
N ARG A 106 8.62 29.97 -12.72
CA ARG A 106 7.47 30.72 -12.21
C ARG A 106 6.74 31.54 -13.29
N ASN A 107 7.49 32.21 -14.16
CA ASN A 107 6.92 33.05 -15.22
C ASN A 107 6.41 32.25 -16.45
N LYS A 108 6.60 30.92 -16.44
CA LYS A 108 6.08 30.00 -17.45
C LYS A 108 4.72 29.42 -17.07
N TRP A 109 4.27 29.59 -15.83
CA TRP A 109 2.95 29.15 -15.39
C TRP A 109 1.91 30.25 -15.62
N SER A 110 0.75 29.87 -16.13
CA SER A 110 -0.43 30.72 -16.20
C SER A 110 -1.32 30.46 -14.97
N PHE A 111 -1.46 31.48 -14.13
CA PHE A 111 -2.15 31.39 -12.83
C PHE A 111 -3.68 31.56 -12.92
N GLY A 112 -4.28 31.28 -14.09
CA GLY A 112 -5.69 31.57 -14.36
C GLY A 112 -6.72 30.70 -13.62
N ARG A 113 -6.29 29.65 -12.92
CA ARG A 113 -7.16 28.77 -12.12
C ARG A 113 -6.73 28.82 -10.67
N GLU A 114 -7.65 29.06 -9.74
CA GLU A 114 -7.35 29.02 -8.31
C GLU A 114 -7.05 27.59 -7.83
N GLY A 115 -5.95 27.41 -7.10
CA GLY A 115 -5.59 26.14 -6.49
C GLY A 115 -4.11 26.03 -6.12
N LYS A 116 -3.79 24.93 -5.44
CA LYS A 116 -2.40 24.52 -5.17
C LYS A 116 -2.16 23.18 -5.85
N TYR A 117 -1.15 23.12 -6.71
CA TYR A 117 -0.85 21.95 -7.51
C TYR A 117 0.56 21.47 -7.17
N THR A 118 0.65 20.30 -6.54
CA THR A 118 1.92 19.68 -6.18
C THR A 118 2.34 18.65 -7.22
N PHE A 119 3.57 18.77 -7.70
CA PHE A 119 4.19 17.88 -8.65
C PHE A 119 5.34 17.15 -7.99
N TYR A 120 5.54 15.89 -8.33
CA TYR A 120 6.65 15.09 -7.83
C TYR A 120 7.57 14.79 -8.99
N GLN A 121 8.78 15.33 -8.95
CA GLN A 121 9.71 15.29 -10.08
C GLN A 121 10.97 14.52 -9.68
N PRO A 122 11.28 13.40 -10.36
CA PRO A 122 12.54 12.71 -10.20
C PRO A 122 13.58 13.24 -11.19
N ILE A 123 14.84 13.36 -10.74
CA ILE A 123 16.01 13.67 -11.59
C ILE A 123 17.14 12.70 -11.25
N VAL A 124 17.69 12.03 -12.25
CA VAL A 124 18.91 11.24 -12.11
C VAL A 124 20.12 12.05 -12.54
N TYR A 125 21.09 12.19 -11.63
CA TYR A 125 22.42 12.71 -11.94
C TYR A 125 23.35 11.51 -12.10
N SER A 126 23.94 11.33 -13.29
CA SER A 126 24.86 10.23 -13.56
C SER A 126 26.17 10.71 -14.18
N LEU A 127 27.28 10.17 -13.69
CA LEU A 127 28.62 10.45 -14.23
C LEU A 127 28.89 9.67 -15.52
N LEU A 128 28.20 8.56 -15.71
CA LEU A 128 28.32 7.67 -16.88
C LEU A 128 27.00 7.69 -17.68
N PRO A 129 26.99 7.20 -18.92
CA PRO A 129 25.75 6.95 -19.63
C PRO A 129 24.78 6.15 -18.76
N TYR A 130 23.61 6.74 -18.50
CA TYR A 130 22.55 6.13 -17.71
C TYR A 130 21.52 5.54 -18.65
N TYR A 131 21.27 4.25 -18.51
CA TYR A 131 20.30 3.53 -19.32
C TYR A 131 19.17 3.05 -18.40
N PRO A 132 18.06 3.78 -18.28
CA PRO A 132 17.00 3.47 -17.32
C PRO A 132 16.46 2.05 -17.45
N HIS A 133 16.30 1.56 -18.68
CA HIS A 133 15.84 0.20 -19.00
C HIS A 133 16.76 -0.91 -18.49
N THR A 134 17.99 -0.56 -18.14
CA THR A 134 19.00 -1.53 -17.72
C THR A 134 19.05 -1.79 -16.23
N LEU A 135 18.37 -0.94 -15.48
CA LEU A 135 18.17 -1.08 -14.04
C LEU A 135 16.96 -1.96 -13.75
N GLU A 136 16.12 -2.22 -14.75
CA GLU A 136 15.06 -3.20 -14.66
C GLU A 136 15.67 -4.60 -14.43
N GLY A 137 15.49 -5.11 -13.21
CA GLY A 137 15.75 -6.50 -12.85
C GLY A 137 17.15 -6.87 -12.33
N ASN A 138 18.16 -5.99 -12.41
CA ASN A 138 19.55 -6.36 -12.03
C ASN A 138 20.21 -5.50 -10.94
N LEU A 139 19.69 -4.32 -10.65
CA LEU A 139 19.99 -3.57 -9.43
C LEU A 139 18.70 -3.59 -8.61
N PRO A 140 18.72 -3.96 -7.33
CA PRO A 140 17.51 -4.40 -6.64
C PRO A 140 16.37 -3.34 -6.54
N GLU A 141 16.55 -2.11 -7.01
CA GLU A 141 16.07 -1.05 -6.13
C GLU A 141 15.73 0.33 -6.72
N LEU A 142 15.98 0.68 -7.99
CA LEU A 142 15.09 1.70 -8.60
C LEU A 142 13.84 0.96 -9.04
N PRO A 143 12.66 1.16 -8.41
CA PRO A 143 11.48 0.43 -8.84
C PRO A 143 11.26 0.75 -10.32
N ALA A 144 11.14 -0.29 -11.17
CA ALA A 144 11.06 -0.16 -12.63
C ALA A 144 9.99 0.86 -13.06
N ALA A 145 8.94 0.98 -12.25
CA ALA A 145 8.09 2.15 -12.18
C ALA A 145 8.34 2.87 -10.84
N LEU A 146 8.78 4.12 -10.89
CA LEU A 146 8.58 5.02 -9.76
C LEU A 146 7.09 5.00 -9.39
N PRO A 147 6.71 5.25 -8.12
CA PRO A 147 5.30 5.38 -7.75
C PRO A 147 4.56 6.26 -8.75
N LEU A 148 3.32 5.90 -9.10
CA LEU A 148 2.49 6.60 -10.10
C LEU A 148 2.32 8.11 -9.86
N LYS A 149 2.79 8.60 -8.70
CA LYS A 149 2.82 9.98 -8.26
C LYS A 149 3.87 10.83 -8.98
N TYR A 150 4.92 10.21 -9.52
CA TYR A 150 6.05 10.91 -10.12
C TYR A 150 5.84 11.24 -11.61
N LEU A 151 6.19 12.47 -11.97
CA LEU A 151 6.34 12.91 -13.37
C LEU A 151 7.44 12.14 -14.09
N GLN A 152 7.53 12.36 -15.41
CA GLN A 152 8.56 11.77 -16.24
C GLN A 152 9.98 12.07 -15.71
N LEU A 153 10.81 11.04 -15.64
CA LEU A 153 12.19 11.15 -15.19
C LEU A 153 13.07 11.99 -16.12
N PHE A 154 13.77 12.97 -15.55
CA PHE A 154 14.89 13.63 -16.21
C PHE A 154 16.20 12.90 -15.89
N VAL A 155 17.06 12.76 -16.90
CA VAL A 155 18.37 12.12 -16.78
C VAL A 155 19.44 13.11 -17.23
N LEU A 156 20.33 13.50 -16.33
CA LEU A 156 21.44 14.40 -16.58
C LEU A 156 22.75 13.61 -16.57
N VAL A 157 23.33 13.45 -17.76
CA VAL A 157 24.62 12.77 -17.95
C VAL A 157 25.68 13.81 -18.29
N LYS A 158 26.72 13.93 -17.47
CA LYS A 158 27.78 14.95 -17.66
C LYS A 158 28.90 14.49 -18.60
N SER A 159 29.22 13.19 -18.63
CA SER A 159 30.34 12.67 -19.41
C SER A 159 29.88 11.84 -20.60
N LYS A 160 30.37 12.20 -21.80
CA LYS A 160 30.43 11.26 -22.94
C LYS A 160 31.69 10.37 -22.89
N ARG A 161 32.63 10.60 -21.96
CA ARG A 161 33.82 9.75 -21.83
C ARG A 161 33.38 8.39 -21.34
N ILE A 162 33.39 7.45 -22.27
CA ILE A 162 33.52 6.04 -21.99
C ILE A 162 34.93 5.86 -21.39
N PRO A 163 35.07 5.20 -20.22
CA PRO A 163 36.37 5.04 -19.58
C PRO A 163 37.40 4.48 -20.56
N GLU A 164 38.64 4.99 -20.54
CA GLU A 164 39.74 4.43 -21.37
C GLU A 164 39.83 2.91 -21.15
N GLY A 165 39.69 2.14 -22.24
CA GLY A 165 39.63 0.67 -22.23
C GLY A 165 38.24 0.05 -22.44
N LEU A 166 37.17 0.84 -22.58
CA LEU A 166 35.88 0.35 -23.10
C LEU A 166 35.77 0.67 -24.60
N ASP A 167 35.65 -0.36 -25.45
CA ASP A 167 35.25 -0.19 -26.83
C ASP A 167 33.73 0.05 -26.90
N VAL A 168 33.34 1.22 -27.37
CA VAL A 168 31.94 1.65 -27.53
C VAL A 168 31.19 0.75 -28.52
N ASN A 169 31.91 0.09 -29.43
CA ASN A 169 31.34 -0.84 -30.39
C ASN A 169 31.12 -2.24 -29.82
N GLU A 170 31.72 -2.58 -28.67
CA GLU A 170 31.37 -3.79 -27.91
C GLU A 170 30.12 -3.57 -27.03
N THR A 171 29.77 -2.32 -26.73
CA THR A 171 28.59 -1.97 -25.91
C THR A 171 27.28 -1.87 -26.71
N ASN A 172 26.99 -2.84 -27.59
CA ASN A 172 25.61 -3.14 -28.00
C ASN A 172 24.76 -3.70 -26.83
N GLU A 173 25.24 -3.57 -25.59
CA GLU A 173 24.60 -4.06 -24.39
C GLU A 173 23.48 -3.11 -23.95
N THR A 174 22.25 -3.60 -24.07
CA THR A 174 21.01 -3.06 -23.52
C THR A 174 20.89 -3.30 -22.01
N THR A 175 22.01 -3.37 -21.27
CA THR A 175 22.06 -3.68 -19.83
C THR A 175 23.10 -2.82 -19.10
N ALA A 176 22.97 -2.68 -17.77
CA ALA A 176 23.75 -1.74 -16.99
C ALA A 176 25.15 -2.29 -17.02
N SER A 177 26.16 -1.47 -17.34
CA SER A 177 27.53 -1.98 -17.45
C SER A 177 27.84 -2.83 -16.22
N GLU A 178 28.35 -4.06 -16.40
CA GLU A 178 28.65 -4.99 -15.30
C GLU A 178 29.47 -4.32 -14.18
N ARG A 179 30.22 -3.27 -14.53
CA ARG A 179 30.93 -2.37 -13.62
C ARG A 179 30.04 -1.60 -12.63
N GLN A 180 28.89 -1.05 -13.05
CA GLN A 180 27.98 -0.32 -12.14
C GLN A 180 27.30 -1.25 -11.16
N LYS A 181 26.83 -2.42 -11.62
CA LYS A 181 26.34 -3.50 -10.75
C LYS A 181 27.41 -3.89 -9.73
N THR A 182 28.64 -4.05 -10.21
CA THR A 182 29.81 -4.33 -9.37
C THR A 182 30.07 -3.24 -8.33
N VAL A 183 29.90 -1.95 -8.63
CA VAL A 183 30.10 -0.86 -7.65
C VAL A 183 29.04 -0.89 -6.56
N TYR A 184 27.76 -1.04 -6.91
CA TYR A 184 26.68 -1.16 -5.93
C TYR A 184 26.90 -2.36 -5.01
N THR A 185 27.05 -3.56 -5.58
CA THR A 185 27.23 -4.81 -4.80
C THR A 185 28.49 -4.77 -3.93
N ARG A 186 29.60 -4.18 -4.42
CA ARG A 186 30.80 -3.97 -3.59
C ARG A 186 30.55 -2.99 -2.45
N THR A 187 29.80 -1.92 -2.70
CA THR A 187 29.46 -0.92 -1.67
C THR A 187 28.54 -1.53 -0.62
N GLU A 188 27.58 -2.35 -1.03
CA GLU A 188 26.66 -3.08 -0.15
C GLU A 188 27.40 -4.10 0.72
N ALA A 189 28.25 -4.94 0.11
CA ALA A 189 29.10 -5.87 0.85
C ALA A 189 30.03 -5.15 1.84
N ALA A 190 30.61 -4.01 1.43
CA ALA A 190 31.43 -3.18 2.30
C ALA A 190 30.62 -2.57 3.45
N PHE A 191 29.38 -2.13 3.18
CA PHE A 191 28.46 -1.60 4.18
C PHE A 191 28.18 -2.64 5.26
N HIS A 192 27.73 -3.84 4.87
CA HIS A 192 27.47 -4.93 5.83
C HIS A 192 28.72 -5.27 6.65
N LYS A 193 29.88 -5.41 6.00
CA LYS A 193 31.16 -5.65 6.71
C LYS A 193 31.55 -4.52 7.67
N ALA A 194 31.18 -3.27 7.39
CA ALA A 194 31.43 -2.14 8.30
C ALA A 194 30.44 -2.15 9.46
N PHE A 195 29.16 -2.38 9.17
CA PHE A 195 28.05 -2.44 10.12
C PHE A 195 28.24 -3.57 11.14
N ASP A 196 28.52 -4.79 10.67
CA ASP A 196 28.73 -5.97 11.53
C ASP A 196 29.96 -5.84 12.43
N ALA A 197 30.96 -5.05 11.98
CA ALA A 197 32.16 -4.76 12.74
C ALA A 197 31.98 -3.59 13.74
N GLY A 198 30.78 -3.01 13.85
CA GLY A 198 30.51 -1.86 14.73
C GLY A 198 31.20 -0.55 14.29
N ARG A 199 31.62 -0.45 13.03
CA ARG A 199 32.30 0.75 12.48
C ARG A 199 31.26 1.72 11.92
N ASN A 200 30.51 2.33 12.82
CA ASN A 200 29.28 3.06 12.50
C ASN A 200 29.48 4.22 11.54
N GLU A 201 30.55 5.00 11.66
CA GLU A 201 30.83 6.14 10.76
C GLU A 201 31.11 5.68 9.33
N ILE A 202 31.87 4.58 9.18
CA ILE A 202 32.17 3.99 7.87
C ILE A 202 30.89 3.38 7.27
N ALA A 203 30.12 2.65 8.08
CA ALA A 203 28.85 2.08 7.67
C ALA A 203 27.89 3.18 7.21
N TYR A 204 27.80 4.29 7.94
CA TYR A 204 26.99 5.46 7.59
C TYR A 204 27.41 6.08 6.25
N GLN A 205 28.72 6.27 6.01
CA GLN A 205 29.21 6.79 4.73
C GLN A 205 28.88 5.87 3.55
N LEU A 206 29.01 4.56 3.74
CA LEU A 206 28.69 3.57 2.69
C LEU A 206 27.19 3.49 2.44
N LEU A 207 26.38 3.54 3.50
CA LEU A 207 24.92 3.54 3.41
C LEU A 207 24.39 4.77 2.67
N ASN A 208 24.98 5.95 2.92
CA ASN A 208 24.66 7.16 2.16
C ASN A 208 24.92 6.99 0.67
N LYS A 209 25.95 6.24 0.27
CA LYS A 209 26.19 5.93 -1.14
C LYS A 209 25.13 4.99 -1.71
N LEU A 210 24.75 3.95 -0.97
CA LEU A 210 23.70 3.01 -1.40
C LEU A 210 22.35 3.71 -1.62
N ILE A 211 21.94 4.54 -0.67
CA ILE A 211 20.65 5.25 -0.72
C ILE A 211 20.58 6.24 -1.89
N ARG A 212 21.71 6.76 -2.39
CA ARG A 212 21.71 7.60 -3.60
C ARG A 212 21.28 6.83 -4.84
N TYR A 213 21.59 5.54 -4.91
CA TYR A 213 21.14 4.67 -6.01
C TYR A 213 19.72 4.18 -5.79
N ASN A 214 19.33 3.98 -4.52
CA ASN A 214 17.96 3.73 -4.18
C ASN A 214 17.47 4.41 -2.90
N PRO A 215 16.81 5.57 -3.07
CA PRO A 215 16.24 6.29 -1.95
C PRO A 215 14.90 5.73 -1.45
N LEU A 216 14.32 4.74 -2.12
CA LEU A 216 13.01 4.17 -1.76
C LEU A 216 13.11 2.83 -1.02
N ASN A 217 14.31 2.31 -0.75
CA ASN A 217 14.45 1.11 0.10
C ASN A 217 14.26 1.48 1.57
N ARG A 218 13.13 1.02 2.11
CA ARG A 218 12.72 1.14 3.50
C ARG A 218 13.79 0.72 4.51
N GLU A 219 14.38 -0.45 4.30
CA GLU A 219 15.39 -1.03 5.20
C GLU A 219 16.64 -0.16 5.24
N LEU A 220 17.12 0.35 4.09
CA LEU A 220 18.27 1.25 4.05
C LEU A 220 17.97 2.57 4.77
N LEU A 221 16.78 3.15 4.57
CA LEU A 221 16.36 4.39 5.27
C LEU A 221 16.30 4.19 6.79
N LEU A 222 15.65 3.12 7.26
CA LEU A 222 15.57 2.83 8.70
C LEU A 222 16.95 2.56 9.32
N LYS A 223 17.83 1.86 8.59
CA LYS A 223 19.22 1.66 9.01
C LYS A 223 19.98 2.99 9.10
N ARG A 224 19.74 3.93 8.18
CA ARG A 224 20.39 5.25 8.22
C ARG A 224 19.94 6.05 9.43
N ILE A 225 18.65 6.11 9.71
CA ILE A 225 18.11 6.76 10.91
C ILE A 225 18.74 6.18 12.18
N SER A 226 18.85 4.84 12.26
CA SER A 226 19.50 4.17 13.40
C SER A 226 20.98 4.53 13.52
N LEU A 227 21.74 4.54 12.41
CA LEU A 227 23.16 4.89 12.42
C LEU A 227 23.39 6.36 12.78
N GLU A 228 22.60 7.27 12.24
CA GLU A 228 22.68 8.70 12.56
C GLU A 228 22.47 8.96 14.05
N LYS A 229 21.51 8.26 14.68
CA LYS A 229 21.29 8.31 16.12
C LYS A 229 22.49 7.79 16.92
N GLN A 230 23.16 6.74 16.44
CA GLN A 230 24.32 6.14 17.13
C GLN A 230 25.57 7.03 17.06
N ILE A 231 25.74 7.79 15.98
CA ILE A 231 26.90 8.69 15.78
C ILE A 231 26.57 10.16 16.09
N GLU A 232 25.39 10.43 16.66
CA GLU A 232 24.92 11.76 17.06
C GLU A 232 24.88 12.81 15.93
N VAL A 233 24.47 12.39 14.73
CA VAL A 233 24.22 13.29 13.59
C VAL A 233 22.75 13.23 13.17
N ASN A 234 22.32 14.20 12.35
CA ASN A 234 20.95 14.30 11.85
C ASN A 234 20.95 15.01 10.49
N ASP A 235 21.77 14.53 9.56
CA ASP A 235 21.89 15.15 8.23
C ASP A 235 20.76 14.72 7.30
N TYR A 236 20.20 13.51 7.51
CA TYR A 236 19.24 12.87 6.62
C TYR A 236 17.91 12.47 7.28
N GLN A 237 17.76 12.41 8.61
CA GLN A 237 16.52 11.92 9.24
C GLN A 237 15.25 12.65 8.76
N ALA A 238 15.32 13.96 8.54
CA ALA A 238 14.17 14.73 8.04
C ALA A 238 13.77 14.34 6.60
N TYR A 239 14.74 13.98 5.77
CA TYR A 239 14.50 13.49 4.41
C TYR A 239 13.93 12.07 4.45
N ASP A 240 14.52 11.21 5.28
CA ASP A 240 14.15 9.80 5.42
C ASP A 240 12.74 9.64 5.98
N ALA A 241 12.39 10.43 7.00
CA ALA A 241 11.05 10.42 7.58
C ALA A 241 9.99 10.78 6.53
N ARG A 242 10.24 11.81 5.70
CA ARG A 242 9.31 12.19 4.62
C ARG A 242 9.21 11.11 3.55
N LEU A 243 10.31 10.49 3.16
CA LEU A 243 10.30 9.41 2.17
C LEU A 243 9.48 8.21 2.67
N LEU A 244 9.68 7.83 3.93
CA LEU A 244 8.96 6.75 4.57
C LEU A 244 7.45 7.02 4.59
N GLU A 245 7.07 8.21 5.07
CA GLU A 245 5.67 8.64 5.18
C GLU A 245 4.96 8.79 3.83
N ASP A 246 5.59 9.47 2.86
CA ASP A 246 4.90 9.90 1.63
C ASP A 246 4.95 8.88 0.47
N PHE A 247 5.89 7.92 0.51
CA PHE A 247 6.16 7.05 -0.64
C PHE A 247 6.40 5.59 -0.30
N VAL A 248 7.15 5.29 0.75
CA VAL A 248 7.58 3.91 1.00
C VAL A 248 6.50 3.11 1.72
N ASP A 249 5.91 3.67 2.77
CA ASP A 249 4.88 2.97 3.56
C ASP A 249 3.51 2.94 2.84
N THR A 250 3.29 3.80 1.84
CA THR A 250 2.03 3.89 1.07
C THR A 250 2.05 3.15 -0.27
N TYR A 251 3.22 2.70 -0.76
CA TYR A 251 3.35 2.11 -2.10
C TYR A 251 3.10 0.59 -2.09
N THR A 252 2.06 0.15 -2.80
CA THR A 252 1.83 -1.26 -3.12
C THR A 252 2.25 -1.52 -4.57
N PRO A 253 3.32 -2.30 -4.84
CA PRO A 253 3.75 -2.56 -6.22
C PRO A 253 2.64 -3.29 -7.02
N PRO A 254 2.54 -3.05 -8.35
CA PRO A 254 1.60 -3.76 -9.21
C PRO A 254 1.79 -5.28 -9.09
N LYS A 255 0.69 -6.02 -8.89
CA LYS A 255 0.73 -7.49 -8.86
C LYS A 255 1.30 -8.02 -10.18
N GLY A 256 2.45 -8.68 -10.12
CA GLY A 256 3.09 -9.32 -11.27
C GLY A 256 4.54 -8.90 -11.51
N THR A 257 5.02 -7.81 -10.92
CA THR A 257 6.45 -7.44 -10.97
C THR A 257 7.16 -8.10 -9.80
N GLY A 258 7.58 -9.36 -10.01
CA GLY A 258 8.35 -10.11 -9.04
C GLY A 258 9.71 -9.46 -8.79
N ASN A 259 9.81 -8.69 -7.71
CA ASN A 259 11.05 -8.42 -7.00
C ASN A 259 10.73 -8.43 -5.50
N SER A 260 10.58 -9.64 -4.96
CA SER A 260 10.62 -9.89 -3.53
C SER A 260 12.09 -9.85 -3.09
N SER A 261 12.46 -8.83 -2.34
CA SER A 261 13.67 -8.79 -1.54
C SER A 261 13.57 -9.84 -0.41
N ALA A 262 13.81 -11.11 -0.74
CA ALA A 262 14.28 -12.17 0.17
C ALA A 262 14.45 -13.48 -0.61
N GLY A 263 15.70 -13.95 -0.72
CA GLY A 263 16.00 -15.38 -0.89
C GLY A 263 15.58 -16.05 -2.20
N PHE A 264 16.52 -16.12 -3.14
CA PHE A 264 16.53 -17.10 -4.22
C PHE A 264 16.26 -18.53 -3.69
N LYS A 265 15.08 -19.10 -3.97
CA LYS A 265 14.87 -20.54 -4.26
C LYS A 265 13.75 -20.76 -5.29
N SER A 266 14.21 -21.05 -6.51
CA SER A 266 13.61 -21.85 -7.59
C SER A 266 12.16 -21.63 -8.04
N ALA A 267 12.06 -21.18 -9.29
CA ALA A 267 10.90 -21.23 -10.15
C ALA A 267 10.40 -22.67 -10.40
N ALA A 268 9.24 -23.01 -9.85
CA ALA A 268 8.40 -24.10 -10.34
C ALA A 268 6.89 -23.93 -10.06
N SER A 269 6.44 -22.81 -9.45
CA SER A 269 5.09 -22.75 -8.84
C SER A 269 4.15 -21.67 -9.39
N ILE A 270 4.55 -20.85 -10.37
CA ILE A 270 3.84 -19.58 -10.66
C ILE A 270 2.75 -19.70 -11.75
N ASN A 271 2.66 -20.79 -12.50
CA ASN A 271 1.68 -20.92 -13.61
C ASN A 271 0.24 -21.29 -13.20
N THR A 272 -0.15 -21.18 -11.93
CA THR A 272 -1.50 -21.61 -11.45
C THR A 272 -2.35 -20.52 -10.80
N LEU A 273 -1.92 -19.25 -10.75
CA LEU A 273 -2.63 -18.19 -10.01
C LEU A 273 -3.65 -17.35 -10.82
N THR A 274 -3.80 -17.56 -12.12
CA THR A 274 -4.73 -16.79 -12.96
C THR A 274 -6.15 -17.36 -13.06
N GLU A 275 -6.44 -18.55 -12.51
CA GLU A 275 -7.75 -19.21 -12.67
C GLU A 275 -8.70 -19.11 -11.45
N GLY A 276 -8.37 -18.30 -10.44
CA GLY A 276 -9.14 -18.24 -9.19
C GLY A 276 -9.71 -16.87 -8.82
N LYS A 277 -10.48 -16.20 -9.70
CA LYS A 277 -11.33 -15.09 -9.20
C LYS A 277 -12.39 -15.70 -8.27
N SER A 278 -12.18 -15.61 -6.96
CA SER A 278 -13.15 -16.07 -5.97
C SER A 278 -14.50 -15.38 -6.25
N ALA A 279 -15.61 -16.07 -6.02
CA ALA A 279 -16.96 -15.53 -6.17
C ALA A 279 -17.19 -14.22 -5.38
N ILE A 280 -16.27 -13.91 -4.46
CA ILE A 280 -16.28 -12.76 -3.57
C ILE A 280 -15.70 -11.50 -4.25
N ASN A 281 -14.64 -11.62 -5.06
CA ASN A 281 -14.12 -10.48 -5.84
C ASN A 281 -15.21 -9.93 -6.76
N ILE A 282 -16.09 -10.80 -7.26
CA ILE A 282 -17.23 -10.44 -8.11
C ILE A 282 -18.21 -9.50 -7.37
N VAL A 283 -18.43 -9.72 -6.07
CA VAL A 283 -19.33 -8.88 -5.28
C VAL A 283 -18.74 -7.47 -5.15
N LEU A 284 -17.51 -7.31 -4.67
CA LEU A 284 -16.92 -5.97 -4.53
C LEU A 284 -16.64 -5.29 -5.89
N ASP A 285 -16.25 -6.05 -6.92
CA ASP A 285 -16.07 -5.53 -8.29
C ASP A 285 -17.36 -4.93 -8.87
N SER A 286 -18.50 -5.55 -8.58
CA SER A 286 -19.80 -5.08 -9.06
C SER A 286 -20.36 -3.94 -8.22
N LEU A 287 -20.08 -3.89 -6.91
CA LEU A 287 -20.75 -2.98 -5.99
C LEU A 287 -19.93 -1.76 -5.57
N TYR A 288 -18.61 -1.74 -5.78
CA TYR A 288 -17.77 -0.59 -5.46
C TYR A 288 -17.32 0.16 -6.72
N LYS A 289 -17.28 1.49 -6.71
CA LYS A 289 -16.78 2.30 -7.83
C LYS A 289 -15.27 2.07 -7.98
N GLY A 290 -14.86 1.56 -9.14
CA GLY A 290 -13.49 1.07 -9.37
C GLY A 290 -13.24 -0.37 -8.91
N GLY A 291 -14.28 -1.05 -8.44
CA GLY A 291 -14.26 -2.45 -8.06
C GLY A 291 -13.45 -2.75 -6.80
N TYR A 292 -13.05 -4.01 -6.64
CA TYR A 292 -12.33 -4.49 -5.47
C TYR A 292 -11.00 -3.77 -5.24
N SER A 293 -10.25 -3.52 -6.32
CA SER A 293 -8.95 -2.84 -6.21
C SER A 293 -9.10 -1.43 -5.65
N ALA A 294 -10.12 -0.68 -6.09
CA ALA A 294 -10.39 0.65 -5.55
C ALA A 294 -10.85 0.58 -4.08
N TYR A 295 -11.67 -0.41 -3.72
CA TYR A 295 -12.05 -0.63 -2.33
C TYR A 295 -10.84 -0.90 -1.44
N ALA A 296 -9.94 -1.79 -1.86
CA ALA A 296 -8.73 -2.11 -1.11
C ALA A 296 -7.82 -0.88 -0.97
N THR A 297 -7.64 -0.10 -2.03
CA THR A 297 -6.88 1.15 -1.99
C THR A 297 -7.50 2.18 -1.05
N ASP A 298 -8.82 2.38 -1.13
CA ASP A 298 -9.53 3.30 -0.24
C ASP A 298 -9.44 2.86 1.21
N PHE A 299 -9.58 1.56 1.47
CA PHE A 299 -9.38 1.02 2.80
C PHE A 299 -7.96 1.33 3.29
N ALA A 300 -6.93 1.00 2.51
CA ALA A 300 -5.54 1.23 2.89
C ALA A 300 -5.18 2.72 3.10
N THR A 301 -5.84 3.64 2.39
CA THR A 301 -5.51 5.07 2.41
C THR A 301 -6.38 5.89 3.36
N LEU A 302 -7.67 5.56 3.47
CA LEU A 302 -8.64 6.31 4.27
C LEU A 302 -8.81 5.76 5.68
N PHE A 303 -8.60 4.45 5.88
CA PHE A 303 -8.61 3.88 7.21
C PHE A 303 -7.26 4.12 7.89
N GLN A 304 -7.15 5.28 8.55
CA GLN A 304 -5.99 5.62 9.37
C GLN A 304 -6.17 5.09 10.78
N LEU A 305 -5.26 4.21 11.22
CA LEU A 305 -5.20 3.80 12.61
C LEU A 305 -4.85 5.03 13.49
N PRO A 306 -5.61 5.35 14.54
CA PRO A 306 -5.36 6.53 15.37
C PRO A 306 -3.95 6.55 15.97
N ALA A 307 -3.23 7.66 15.77
CA ALA A 307 -1.84 7.82 16.18
C ALA A 307 -1.58 7.81 17.70
N ILE A 308 -2.62 7.97 18.53
CA ILE A 308 -2.47 8.22 19.97
C ILE A 308 -1.82 7.06 20.76
N ASN A 309 -1.55 5.94 20.13
CA ASN A 309 -0.32 5.16 20.29
C ASN A 309 -0.22 4.18 19.09
N TYR A 310 0.87 3.44 18.93
CA TYR A 310 0.86 2.03 18.52
C TYR A 310 -0.04 1.18 19.50
N ILE A 311 -1.29 1.62 19.80
CA ILE A 311 -2.06 1.42 21.05
C ILE A 311 -2.19 -0.05 21.39
N ALA A 312 -1.38 -0.50 22.35
CA ALA A 312 -1.62 -1.70 23.14
C ALA A 312 -2.07 -2.94 22.36
N GLN A 313 -1.16 -3.57 21.61
CA GLN A 313 -1.28 -5.02 21.33
C GLN A 313 -2.63 -5.47 20.76
N THR A 314 -3.32 -4.66 19.94
CA THR A 314 -4.70 -4.94 19.57
C THR A 314 -4.77 -6.05 18.52
N ASN A 315 -4.65 -7.28 18.99
CA ASN A 315 -4.94 -8.44 18.19
C ASN A 315 -6.44 -8.74 18.29
N GLY A 316 -7.07 -9.06 17.17
CA GLY A 316 -8.47 -9.46 17.16
C GLY A 316 -9.11 -9.40 15.79
N VAL A 317 -10.41 -9.65 15.76
CA VAL A 317 -11.23 -9.62 14.55
C VAL A 317 -12.43 -8.71 14.78
N MET A 318 -12.55 -7.72 13.91
CA MET A 318 -13.72 -6.88 13.79
C MET A 318 -14.63 -7.44 12.69
N LEU A 319 -15.94 -7.49 12.94
CA LEU A 319 -16.91 -7.88 11.93
C LEU A 319 -17.70 -6.67 11.48
N ILE A 320 -17.71 -6.42 10.17
CA ILE A 320 -18.45 -5.33 9.53
C ILE A 320 -19.61 -5.94 8.77
N GLU A 321 -20.85 -5.59 9.12
CA GLU A 321 -22.02 -5.93 8.33
C GLU A 321 -22.15 -4.94 7.17
N ILE A 322 -22.41 -5.42 5.96
CA ILE A 322 -22.69 -4.62 4.78
C ILE A 322 -24.03 -5.09 4.21
N LYS A 323 -24.99 -4.16 4.17
CA LYS A 323 -26.35 -4.39 3.69
C LYS A 323 -26.69 -3.47 2.54
N SER A 324 -27.53 -3.92 1.63
CA SER A 324 -28.23 -3.04 0.71
C SER A 324 -29.72 -3.35 0.69
N ASN A 325 -30.54 -2.29 0.59
CA ASN A 325 -31.98 -2.45 0.42
C ASN A 325 -32.38 -2.43 -1.06
N ILE A 326 -33.68 -2.66 -1.35
CA ILE A 326 -34.23 -2.64 -2.71
C ILE A 326 -34.08 -1.29 -3.44
N ASN A 327 -33.82 -0.21 -2.70
CA ASN A 327 -33.57 1.13 -3.26
C ASN A 327 -32.08 1.34 -3.59
N GLY A 328 -31.25 0.31 -3.37
CA GLY A 328 -29.82 0.33 -3.59
C GLY A 328 -29.04 1.20 -2.60
N VAL A 329 -29.64 1.57 -1.47
CA VAL A 329 -28.90 2.25 -0.40
C VAL A 329 -28.06 1.20 0.30
N ILE A 330 -26.75 1.38 0.28
CA ILE A 330 -25.80 0.55 1.01
C ILE A 330 -25.60 1.14 2.40
N ASP A 331 -25.69 0.28 3.40
CA ASP A 331 -25.47 0.56 4.82
C ASP A 331 -24.43 -0.44 5.36
N ALA A 332 -23.65 -0.01 6.33
CA ALA A 332 -22.61 -0.81 6.94
C ALA A 332 -22.38 -0.39 8.38
N GLN A 333 -22.29 -1.38 9.26
CA GLN A 333 -22.17 -1.17 10.70
C GLN A 333 -21.25 -2.21 11.33
N LEU A 334 -20.66 -1.84 12.46
CA LEU A 334 -19.82 -2.76 13.24
C LEU A 334 -20.72 -3.74 14.02
N LEU A 335 -20.42 -5.03 13.90
CA LEU A 335 -21.11 -6.10 14.65
C LEU A 335 -20.40 -6.47 15.94
N THR A 336 -19.10 -6.24 16.03
CA THR A 336 -18.31 -6.55 17.22
C THR A 336 -17.77 -5.27 17.84
N PRO A 337 -17.88 -5.11 19.16
CA PRO A 337 -17.21 -4.01 19.83
C PRO A 337 -15.69 -4.21 19.69
N PHE A 338 -15.00 -3.15 19.32
CA PHE A 338 -13.55 -3.07 19.28
C PHE A 338 -13.11 -1.86 20.10
N ASP A 339 -11.82 -1.72 20.40
CA ASP A 339 -11.34 -0.58 21.18
C ASP A 339 -11.81 0.75 20.57
N SER A 340 -12.37 1.64 21.40
CA SER A 340 -13.13 2.84 20.99
C SER A 340 -12.46 3.61 19.84
N PRO A 341 -11.14 3.91 19.88
CA PRO A 341 -10.50 4.66 18.80
C PRO A 341 -10.49 3.93 17.45
N VAL A 342 -10.28 2.61 17.46
CA VAL A 342 -10.23 1.79 16.23
C VAL A 342 -11.64 1.61 15.66
N GLY A 343 -12.63 1.42 16.54
CA GLY A 343 -14.04 1.39 16.15
C GLY A 343 -14.47 2.71 15.50
N GLU A 344 -14.17 3.85 16.13
CA GLU A 344 -14.47 5.19 15.61
C GLU A 344 -13.77 5.48 14.27
N ALA A 345 -12.51 5.07 14.13
CA ALA A 345 -11.78 5.16 12.86
C ALA A 345 -12.44 4.32 11.76
N MET A 346 -12.93 3.11 12.10
CA MET A 346 -13.60 2.24 11.15
C MET A 346 -14.96 2.82 10.74
N GLU A 347 -15.75 3.31 11.68
CA GLU A 347 -17.01 3.99 11.36
C GLU A 347 -16.80 5.21 10.48
N THR A 348 -15.72 5.96 10.70
CA THR A 348 -15.32 7.09 9.85
C THR A 348 -14.97 6.62 8.44
N PHE A 349 -14.15 5.57 8.31
CA PHE A 349 -13.85 4.94 7.03
C PHE A 349 -15.13 4.50 6.30
N LEU A 350 -16.03 3.79 6.98
CA LEU A 350 -17.28 3.31 6.39
C LEU A 350 -18.11 4.47 5.85
N LYS A 351 -18.23 5.58 6.62
CA LYS A 351 -18.90 6.83 6.19
C LYS A 351 -18.37 7.36 4.87
N TYR A 352 -17.05 7.37 4.68
CA TYR A 352 -16.42 7.81 3.43
C TYR A 352 -16.60 6.78 2.30
N ALA A 353 -16.38 5.51 2.60
CA ALA A 353 -16.48 4.42 1.63
C ALA A 353 -17.88 4.38 1.01
N PHE A 354 -18.97 4.64 1.77
CA PHE A 354 -20.35 4.69 1.27
C PHE A 354 -20.55 5.55 0.02
N LEU A 355 -19.81 6.65 -0.11
CA LEU A 355 -19.93 7.55 -1.26
C LEU A 355 -19.50 6.90 -2.58
N LYS A 356 -18.76 5.79 -2.52
CA LYS A 356 -18.25 5.05 -3.67
C LYS A 356 -18.98 3.73 -3.92
N TRP A 357 -19.88 3.32 -3.03
CA TRP A 357 -20.72 2.15 -3.27
C TRP A 357 -21.78 2.45 -4.34
N LYS A 358 -21.87 1.58 -5.34
CA LYS A 358 -22.86 1.65 -6.41
C LYS A 358 -24.21 1.18 -5.88
N LYS A 359 -25.28 1.86 -6.31
CA LYS A 359 -26.64 1.40 -6.01
C LYS A 359 -26.89 0.03 -6.62
N THR A 360 -27.50 -0.85 -5.85
CA THR A 360 -27.80 -2.24 -6.24
C THR A 360 -29.32 -2.42 -6.31
N THR A 361 -29.84 -3.09 -7.32
CA THR A 361 -31.27 -3.42 -7.38
C THR A 361 -31.61 -4.68 -6.60
N THR A 362 -30.59 -5.50 -6.31
CA THR A 362 -30.72 -6.73 -5.51
C THR A 362 -30.28 -6.45 -4.07
N PRO A 363 -31.08 -6.82 -3.06
CA PRO A 363 -30.67 -6.75 -1.67
C PRO A 363 -29.38 -7.54 -1.43
N LEU A 364 -28.44 -6.92 -0.73
CA LEU A 364 -27.20 -7.52 -0.31
C LEU A 364 -27.20 -7.68 1.20
N HIS A 365 -26.69 -8.80 1.69
CA HIS A 365 -26.35 -8.97 3.09
C HIS A 365 -25.06 -9.77 3.19
N LYS A 366 -23.98 -9.10 3.59
CA LYS A 366 -22.63 -9.66 3.69
C LYS A 366 -21.95 -9.21 4.98
N VAL A 367 -20.98 -10.00 5.43
CA VAL A 367 -20.15 -9.67 6.60
C VAL A 367 -18.68 -9.72 6.22
N GLN A 368 -17.97 -8.61 6.41
CA GLN A 368 -16.53 -8.55 6.19
C GLN A 368 -15.79 -8.69 7.52
N PRO A 369 -14.94 -9.72 7.67
CA PRO A 369 -14.05 -9.83 8.79
C PRO A 369 -12.76 -9.03 8.53
N VAL A 370 -12.42 -8.15 9.46
CA VAL A 370 -11.19 -7.35 9.46
C VAL A 370 -10.32 -7.80 10.63
N PHE A 371 -9.17 -8.35 10.31
CA PHE A 371 -8.19 -8.90 11.24
C PHE A 371 -7.22 -7.81 11.62
N PHE A 372 -6.99 -7.62 12.92
CA PHE A 372 -6.00 -6.71 13.45
C PHE A 372 -4.90 -7.54 14.09
N SER A 373 -3.66 -7.33 13.67
CA SER A 373 -2.50 -8.08 14.15
C SER A 373 -1.27 -7.21 14.31
N LYS A 374 -0.40 -7.59 15.23
CA LYS A 374 0.98 -7.12 15.25
C LYS A 374 1.91 -7.92 14.33
N ASP A 375 1.65 -9.21 14.24
CA ASP A 375 2.47 -10.16 13.50
C ASP A 375 1.88 -10.38 12.11
N GLU A 376 2.73 -10.57 11.10
CA GLU A 376 2.28 -11.07 9.81
C GLU A 376 1.65 -12.47 10.00
N PHE A 377 0.62 -12.82 9.21
CA PHE A 377 0.00 -14.17 9.13
C PHE A 377 -1.06 -14.52 10.19
N LEU A 378 -1.83 -13.56 10.69
CA LEU A 378 -2.83 -13.79 11.73
C LEU A 378 -3.93 -14.77 11.29
N HIS A 379 -4.49 -14.54 10.11
CA HIS A 379 -5.67 -15.26 9.64
C HIS A 379 -5.41 -16.76 9.40
N LYS A 380 -4.19 -17.12 8.95
CA LYS A 380 -3.81 -18.51 8.68
C LYS A 380 -3.77 -19.30 9.98
N SER A 381 -3.15 -18.72 10.99
CA SER A 381 -3.05 -19.31 12.32
C SER A 381 -4.44 -19.42 12.95
N LEU A 382 -5.24 -18.36 12.91
CA LEU A 382 -6.57 -18.35 13.52
C LEU A 382 -7.52 -19.41 12.97
N ARG A 383 -7.55 -19.59 11.64
CA ARG A 383 -8.43 -20.60 11.01
C ARG A 383 -8.13 -22.03 11.42
N VAL A 384 -6.87 -22.33 11.71
CA VAL A 384 -6.43 -23.67 12.09
C VAL A 384 -6.55 -23.87 13.61
N LEU A 385 -6.23 -22.82 14.38
CA LEU A 385 -6.02 -22.93 15.82
C LEU A 385 -7.26 -22.61 16.65
N ILE A 386 -8.13 -21.70 16.20
CA ILE A 386 -9.30 -21.28 16.97
C ILE A 386 -10.57 -21.95 16.42
N PRO A 387 -11.38 -22.58 17.30
CA PRO A 387 -12.70 -23.09 16.91
C PRO A 387 -13.56 -22.04 16.22
N ASP A 388 -14.55 -22.46 15.43
CA ASP A 388 -15.54 -21.58 14.78
C ASP A 388 -15.04 -20.74 13.59
N TYR A 389 -13.73 -20.56 13.40
CA TYR A 389 -13.20 -19.83 12.23
C TYR A 389 -13.46 -20.51 10.88
N HIS A 390 -13.86 -21.78 10.87
CA HIS A 390 -14.37 -22.47 9.68
C HIS A 390 -15.59 -21.76 9.07
N LEU A 391 -16.36 -20.99 9.87
CA LEU A 391 -17.51 -20.22 9.41
C LEU A 391 -17.15 -19.13 8.40
N LEU A 392 -15.88 -18.71 8.33
CA LEU A 392 -15.40 -17.78 7.29
C LEU A 392 -15.58 -18.29 5.86
N SER A 393 -15.78 -19.60 5.69
CA SER A 393 -16.10 -20.20 4.39
C SER A 393 -17.58 -20.09 4.00
N ALA A 394 -18.46 -19.63 4.92
CA ALA A 394 -19.88 -19.51 4.62
C ALA A 394 -20.14 -18.37 3.63
N PRO A 395 -21.11 -18.50 2.70
CA PRO A 395 -21.35 -17.51 1.64
C PRO A 395 -21.70 -16.10 2.11
N ILE A 396 -22.11 -15.94 3.37
CA ILE A 396 -22.42 -14.64 3.96
C ILE A 396 -21.15 -13.81 4.23
N PHE A 397 -19.99 -14.45 4.41
CA PHE A 397 -18.75 -13.74 4.65
C PHE A 397 -18.07 -13.29 3.36
N LEU A 398 -17.57 -12.06 3.37
CA LEU A 398 -16.60 -11.57 2.39
C LEU A 398 -15.19 -12.07 2.74
N GLN A 399 -14.26 -11.84 1.84
CA GLN A 399 -12.87 -12.18 2.07
C GLN A 399 -12.35 -11.38 3.26
N PRO A 400 -11.65 -12.04 4.18
CA PRO A 400 -10.91 -11.37 5.23
C PRO A 400 -10.00 -10.26 4.72
N THR A 401 -9.96 -9.17 5.45
CA THR A 401 -8.95 -8.10 5.30
C THR A 401 -8.04 -8.14 6.51
N GLU A 402 -6.72 -8.13 6.31
CA GLU A 402 -5.75 -8.05 7.41
C GLU A 402 -5.20 -6.63 7.49
N VAL A 403 -5.27 -6.06 8.68
CA VAL A 403 -4.66 -4.79 9.07
C VAL A 403 -3.56 -5.14 10.05
N THR A 404 -2.32 -5.01 9.61
CA THR A 404 -1.16 -5.06 10.48
C THR A 404 -0.72 -3.65 10.84
N GLY A 405 0.13 -3.51 11.85
CA GLY A 405 0.72 -2.20 12.19
C GLY A 405 1.54 -1.55 11.07
N PHE A 406 1.73 -2.24 9.94
CA PHE A 406 2.57 -1.81 8.83
C PHE A 406 1.85 -1.84 7.47
N MET A 407 0.79 -2.63 7.30
CA MET A 407 0.12 -2.82 6.01
C MET A 407 -1.36 -3.20 6.18
N THR A 408 -2.20 -2.79 5.23
CA THR A 408 -3.50 -3.45 5.01
C THR A 408 -3.41 -4.32 3.77
N ALA A 409 -3.70 -5.62 3.91
CA ALA A 409 -3.65 -6.55 2.79
C ALA A 409 -4.89 -7.46 2.76
N PRO A 410 -5.41 -7.78 1.56
CA PRO A 410 -6.43 -8.80 1.41
C PRO A 410 -5.86 -10.22 1.53
N ILE A 411 -6.72 -11.15 1.95
CA ILE A 411 -6.37 -12.55 2.18
C ILE A 411 -7.03 -13.44 1.12
N TYR A 412 -6.24 -14.28 0.45
CA TYR A 412 -6.75 -15.27 -0.50
C TYR A 412 -6.82 -16.67 0.13
N ASP A 413 -8.00 -17.32 0.02
CA ASP A 413 -8.25 -18.65 0.59
C ASP A 413 -7.32 -19.75 0.06
N ASN A 414 -6.78 -19.57 -1.14
CA ASN A 414 -5.92 -20.57 -1.79
C ASN A 414 -4.54 -20.72 -1.13
N ASP A 415 -4.17 -19.82 -0.22
CA ASP A 415 -2.85 -19.79 0.42
C ASP A 415 -2.82 -20.44 1.81
N ILE A 416 -3.84 -21.22 2.18
CA ILE A 416 -3.88 -21.94 3.46
C ILE A 416 -3.26 -23.34 3.25
N PRO A 417 -1.99 -23.57 3.64
CA PRO A 417 -1.41 -24.91 3.57
C PRO A 417 -2.23 -25.86 4.45
N LYS A 418 -2.49 -27.06 3.93
CA LYS A 418 -2.97 -28.17 4.76
C LYS A 418 -1.84 -28.54 5.71
N LEU A 419 -1.91 -28.06 6.95
CA LEU A 419 -0.94 -28.38 7.98
C LEU A 419 -1.23 -29.77 8.56
N ASP A 420 -0.20 -30.60 8.67
CA ASP A 420 -0.30 -31.84 9.43
C ASP A 420 -0.41 -31.56 10.94
N LYS A 421 -0.73 -32.59 11.74
CA LYS A 421 -0.93 -32.42 13.19
C LYS A 421 0.29 -31.86 13.91
N ASN A 422 1.51 -32.20 13.48
CA ASN A 422 2.73 -31.71 14.12
C ASN A 422 2.94 -30.23 13.80
N GLN A 423 2.74 -29.84 12.54
CA GLN A 423 2.80 -28.44 12.11
C GLN A 423 1.72 -27.59 12.79
N GLN A 424 0.52 -28.13 12.99
CA GLN A 424 -0.52 -27.45 13.76
C GLN A 424 -0.08 -27.24 15.22
N GLN A 425 0.54 -28.25 15.84
CA GLN A 425 1.02 -28.16 17.22
C GLN A 425 2.19 -27.20 17.37
N GLU A 426 3.11 -27.15 16.40
CA GLU A 426 4.20 -26.18 16.35
C GLU A 426 3.68 -24.75 16.15
N LEU A 427 2.67 -24.57 15.29
CA LEU A 427 2.01 -23.28 15.10
C LEU A 427 1.26 -22.84 16.37
N MET A 428 0.60 -23.75 17.08
CA MET A 428 -0.02 -23.47 18.38
C MET A 428 1.03 -23.02 19.41
N ALA A 429 2.18 -23.67 19.46
CA ALA A 429 3.23 -23.37 20.42
C ALA A 429 3.93 -22.03 20.14
N SER A 430 3.99 -21.63 18.86
CA SER A 430 4.72 -20.43 18.42
C SER A 430 3.84 -19.20 18.22
N SER A 431 2.52 -19.34 18.05
CA SER A 431 1.61 -18.22 17.78
C SER A 431 1.33 -17.38 19.03
N PRO A 432 1.79 -16.11 19.09
CA PRO A 432 1.50 -15.21 20.21
C PRO A 432 0.00 -14.96 20.39
N LEU A 433 -0.75 -14.92 19.28
CA LEU A 433 -2.19 -14.73 19.33
C LEU A 433 -2.92 -15.93 19.94
N TYR A 434 -2.53 -17.15 19.59
CA TYR A 434 -3.16 -18.32 20.18
C TYR A 434 -2.88 -18.40 21.68
N ALA A 435 -1.66 -18.09 22.10
CA ALA A 435 -1.32 -17.95 23.51
C ALA A 435 -2.19 -16.88 24.22
N GLU A 436 -2.42 -15.75 23.55
CA GLU A 436 -3.31 -14.70 24.05
C GLU A 436 -4.78 -15.15 24.16
N TYR A 437 -5.29 -15.87 23.17
CA TYR A 437 -6.63 -16.47 23.21
C TYR A 437 -6.80 -17.45 24.37
N LEU A 438 -5.81 -18.32 24.59
CA LEU A 438 -5.82 -19.25 25.73
C LEU A 438 -5.78 -18.49 27.07
N ALA A 439 -4.95 -17.46 27.18
CA ALA A 439 -4.87 -16.64 28.38
C ALA A 439 -6.20 -15.91 28.66
N ALA A 440 -6.82 -15.33 27.63
CA ALA A 440 -8.11 -14.66 27.73
C ALA A 440 -9.23 -15.64 28.13
N THR A 441 -9.24 -16.84 27.56
CA THR A 441 -10.20 -17.90 27.91
C THR A 441 -10.02 -18.37 29.35
N GLN A 442 -8.77 -18.52 29.80
CA GLN A 442 -8.48 -18.89 31.19
C GLN A 442 -8.90 -17.78 32.18
N ASP A 443 -8.70 -16.51 31.85
CA ASP A 443 -9.19 -15.40 32.67
C ASP A 443 -10.72 -15.39 32.72
N LEU A 444 -11.40 -15.58 31.58
CA LEU A 444 -12.86 -15.67 31.54
C LEU A 444 -13.39 -16.77 32.49
N SER A 445 -12.84 -17.98 32.43
CA SER A 445 -13.22 -19.07 33.34
C SER A 445 -13.04 -18.67 34.81
N LYS A 446 -11.90 -18.05 35.16
CA LYS A 446 -11.65 -17.55 36.53
C LYS A 446 -12.61 -16.46 36.96
N GLN A 447 -13.04 -15.57 36.05
CA GLN A 447 -14.00 -14.52 36.40
C GLN A 447 -15.42 -15.08 36.54
N LEU A 448 -15.80 -16.09 35.74
CA LEU A 448 -17.09 -16.79 35.86
C LEU A 448 -17.22 -17.46 37.22
N GLU A 449 -16.19 -18.14 37.71
CA GLU A 449 -16.17 -18.75 39.06
C GLU A 449 -16.34 -17.71 40.17
N LYS A 450 -15.85 -16.47 39.96
CA LYS A 450 -15.92 -15.38 40.94
C LYS A 450 -17.25 -14.63 40.93
N GLY A 451 -18.08 -14.78 39.90
CA GLY A 451 -19.41 -14.15 39.81
C GLY A 451 -19.41 -12.62 39.80
N LYS A 452 -18.36 -11.97 39.29
CA LYS A 452 -18.28 -10.49 39.21
C LYS A 452 -18.59 -10.00 37.80
N ASP A 453 -19.84 -9.63 37.54
CA ASP A 453 -20.37 -9.28 36.21
C ASP A 453 -19.49 -8.30 35.43
N LYS A 454 -19.04 -7.20 36.04
CA LYS A 454 -18.16 -6.22 35.37
C LYS A 454 -16.84 -6.84 34.89
N LYS A 455 -16.26 -7.77 35.65
CA LYS A 455 -15.02 -8.46 35.27
C LYS A 455 -15.28 -9.55 34.25
N ILE A 456 -16.39 -10.29 34.39
CA ILE A 456 -16.85 -11.27 33.42
C ILE A 456 -17.06 -10.58 32.06
N LEU A 457 -17.73 -9.44 32.03
CA LEU A 457 -17.98 -8.68 30.80
C LEU A 457 -16.66 -8.22 30.14
N LYS A 458 -15.70 -7.74 30.93
CA LYS A 458 -14.37 -7.37 30.40
C LYS A 458 -13.65 -8.58 29.79
N ALA A 459 -13.67 -9.73 30.46
CA ALA A 459 -13.06 -10.96 29.95
C ALA A 459 -13.78 -11.49 28.70
N LEU A 460 -15.12 -11.50 28.70
CA LEU A 460 -15.95 -11.88 27.55
C LEU A 460 -15.62 -11.01 26.33
N ASN A 461 -15.56 -9.69 26.51
CA ASN A 461 -15.23 -8.79 25.40
C ASN A 461 -13.86 -9.13 24.78
N ARG A 462 -12.84 -9.46 25.59
CA ARG A 462 -11.54 -9.87 25.05
C ARG A 462 -11.61 -11.19 24.30
N VAL A 463 -12.27 -12.21 24.83
CA VAL A 463 -12.37 -13.51 24.14
C VAL A 463 -13.19 -13.39 22.85
N ILE A 464 -14.29 -12.62 22.87
CA ILE A 464 -15.10 -12.35 21.67
C ILE A 464 -14.30 -11.55 20.63
N GLN A 465 -13.49 -10.59 21.05
CA GLN A 465 -12.60 -9.86 20.12
C GLN A 465 -11.60 -10.80 19.42
N LEU A 466 -11.16 -11.87 20.08
CA LEU A 466 -10.24 -12.88 19.54
C LEU A 466 -10.96 -13.99 18.76
N ASN A 467 -12.21 -14.30 19.11
CA ASN A 467 -13.05 -15.28 18.43
C ASN A 467 -14.51 -14.78 18.35
N PRO A 468 -14.82 -13.88 17.41
CA PRO A 468 -16.17 -13.34 17.28
C PRO A 468 -17.15 -14.31 16.62
N PHE A 469 -16.71 -15.51 16.26
CA PHE A 469 -17.52 -16.54 15.61
C PHE A 469 -18.16 -17.51 16.61
N ASN A 470 -17.78 -17.44 17.88
CA ASN A 470 -18.33 -18.31 18.91
C ASN A 470 -19.67 -17.78 19.43
N VAL A 471 -20.75 -18.38 18.94
CA VAL A 471 -22.13 -18.00 19.29
C VAL A 471 -22.41 -18.09 20.79
N GLU A 472 -21.84 -19.07 21.48
CA GLU A 472 -22.10 -19.27 22.92
C GLU A 472 -21.44 -18.19 23.78
N LEU A 473 -20.26 -17.70 23.40
CA LEU A 473 -19.65 -16.54 24.06
C LEU A 473 -20.49 -15.27 23.91
N ILE A 474 -21.06 -15.04 22.72
CA ILE A 474 -21.91 -13.87 22.46
C ILE A 474 -23.22 -13.97 23.23
N LYS A 475 -23.88 -15.14 23.23
CA LYS A 475 -25.06 -15.39 24.08
C LYS A 475 -24.76 -15.15 25.55
N LYS A 476 -23.58 -15.60 26.02
CA LYS A 476 -23.18 -15.37 27.41
C LYS A 476 -22.98 -13.88 27.72
N ARG A 477 -22.46 -13.10 26.77
CA ARG A 477 -22.38 -11.63 26.92
C ARG A 477 -23.77 -11.00 27.03
N VAL A 478 -24.71 -11.40 26.17
CA VAL A 478 -26.11 -10.95 26.23
C VAL A 478 -26.72 -11.26 27.60
N GLU A 479 -26.52 -12.48 28.12
CA GLU A 479 -27.00 -12.90 29.44
C GLU A 479 -26.43 -12.01 30.56
N VAL A 480 -25.12 -11.75 30.55
CA VAL A 480 -24.44 -10.94 31.58
C VAL A 480 -24.82 -9.46 31.50
N MET A 481 -25.11 -8.94 30.30
CA MET A 481 -25.52 -7.54 30.11
C MET A 481 -27.01 -7.31 30.42
N GLY A 482 -27.84 -8.34 30.31
CA GLY A 482 -29.29 -8.26 30.52
C GLY A 482 -29.94 -7.21 29.61
N ALA A 483 -30.67 -6.26 30.19
CA ALA A 483 -31.34 -5.18 29.46
C ALA A 483 -30.38 -4.23 28.71
N ASN A 484 -29.08 -4.24 29.06
CA ASN A 484 -28.06 -3.40 28.41
C ASN A 484 -27.38 -4.11 27.24
N ALA A 485 -27.82 -5.31 26.84
CA ALA A 485 -27.23 -6.05 25.73
C ALA A 485 -27.23 -5.20 24.43
N LEU A 486 -26.13 -5.28 23.69
CA LEU A 486 -25.99 -4.53 22.44
C LEU A 486 -26.90 -5.16 21.37
N GLU A 487 -27.61 -4.34 20.60
CA GLU A 487 -28.41 -4.82 19.45
C GLU A 487 -27.54 -5.59 18.44
N SER A 488 -26.27 -5.19 18.31
CA SER A 488 -25.27 -5.87 17.49
C SER A 488 -25.04 -7.33 17.89
N ASP A 489 -25.20 -7.68 19.17
CA ASP A 489 -24.98 -9.05 19.66
C ASP A 489 -26.06 -10.00 19.16
N GLN A 490 -27.33 -9.58 19.22
CA GLN A 490 -28.42 -10.38 18.70
C GLN A 490 -28.31 -10.56 17.18
N LYS A 491 -27.98 -9.48 16.46
CA LYS A 491 -27.71 -9.53 15.02
C LYS A 491 -26.59 -10.52 14.69
N LEU A 492 -25.50 -10.47 15.46
CA LEU A 492 -24.36 -11.35 15.25
C LEU A 492 -24.71 -12.82 15.53
N ILE A 493 -25.49 -13.10 16.59
CA ILE A 493 -26.01 -14.45 16.86
C ILE A 493 -26.83 -14.98 15.67
N ASP A 494 -27.72 -14.15 15.11
CA ASP A 494 -28.57 -14.55 14.00
C ASP A 494 -27.75 -14.86 12.73
N ILE A 495 -26.77 -13.99 12.42
CA ILE A 495 -25.83 -14.15 11.30
C ILE A 495 -25.03 -15.44 11.44
N LEU A 496 -24.42 -15.68 12.60
CA LEU A 496 -23.59 -16.85 12.84
C LEU A 496 -24.40 -18.14 12.87
N THR A 497 -25.63 -18.08 13.41
CA THR A 497 -26.56 -19.22 13.38
C THR A 497 -26.96 -19.55 11.94
N GLN A 498 -27.18 -18.54 11.09
CA GLN A 498 -27.43 -18.73 9.67
C GLN A 498 -26.20 -19.32 8.95
N ALA A 499 -25.00 -18.80 9.23
CA ALA A 499 -23.76 -19.29 8.64
C ALA A 499 -23.46 -20.75 9.00
N ASN A 500 -23.85 -21.19 10.20
CA ASN A 500 -23.63 -22.56 10.68
C ASN A 500 -24.65 -23.57 10.13
N LYS A 501 -25.77 -23.12 9.55
CA LYS A 501 -26.66 -24.00 8.81
C LYS A 501 -25.92 -24.41 7.53
N LYS A 502 -25.32 -25.61 7.54
CA LYS A 502 -24.69 -26.22 6.36
C LYS A 502 -25.60 -26.03 5.15
N PRO A 503 -25.09 -25.51 4.02
CA PRO A 503 -25.86 -25.45 2.79
C PRO A 503 -26.28 -26.84 2.30
#